data_AF-A0A7V8W2P8-F1
#
_entry.id   AF-A0A7V8W2P8-F1
#
_cell.length_a   1.000
_cell.length_b   1.000
_cell.length_c   1.000
_cell.angle_alpha   90.00
_cell.angle_beta   90.00
_cell.angle_gamma   90.00
#
_symmetry.space_group_name_H-M   'P 1'
#
loop_
_entity.id
_entity.type
_entity.pdbx_description
1 polymer ?
#
loop_
_entity_poly.entity_id
_entity_poly.type
_entity_poly.pdbx_seq_one_letter_code
_entity_poly.pdbx_strand_id
1 'polypeptide(L)'
;MDVHHHSQVPKKRFHYFWEFFMLFLAVTLGFFVENQREQYVEKKREIQYIRSFTQDLKKDIYQLDSLIQKRNMRELQIDSIHFILTSANPDLYGSQLYFYVRYLPRPYLFINNDATLVQLKNSGNLRLITKLEAADTIMAYERQLRFIETITSREE
;
A
#
# COMPACT_ATOMS: atom_id res chain seq x y z
N MET A 1 45.10 -56.93 35.82
CA MET A 1 44.27 -56.49 34.69
C MET A 1 42.92 -56.17 35.29
N ASP A 2 42.83 -55.00 35.93
CA ASP A 2 41.64 -54.61 36.69
C ASP A 2 40.63 -54.01 35.73
N VAL A 3 39.65 -54.84 35.37
CA VAL A 3 38.49 -54.43 34.59
C VAL A 3 37.52 -53.79 35.59
N HIS A 4 37.58 -52.46 35.70
CA HIS A 4 36.56 -51.70 36.41
C HIS A 4 35.20 -51.87 35.71
N HIS A 5 34.36 -52.74 36.26
CA HIS A 5 32.95 -52.78 35.93
C HIS A 5 32.28 -51.49 36.44
N HIS A 6 32.07 -50.51 35.55
CA HIS A 6 31.07 -49.50 35.81
C HIS A 6 29.71 -50.19 35.93
N SER A 7 29.21 -50.24 37.15
CA SER A 7 27.84 -50.61 37.50
C SER A 7 26.87 -49.76 36.67
N GLN A 8 26.41 -50.31 35.55
CA GLN A 8 25.32 -49.74 34.79
C GLN A 8 24.04 -50.01 35.56
N VAL A 9 23.69 -49.07 36.43
CA VAL A 9 22.42 -49.07 37.16
C VAL A 9 21.30 -49.17 36.11
N PRO A 10 20.42 -50.18 36.15
CA PRO A 10 19.40 -50.37 35.13
C PRO A 10 18.43 -49.19 35.18
N LYS A 11 18.50 -48.29 34.20
CA LYS A 11 17.57 -47.16 34.04
C LYS A 11 16.15 -47.74 33.96
N LYS A 12 15.34 -47.51 35.00
CA LYS A 12 13.92 -47.88 35.02
C LYS A 12 13.24 -47.23 33.81
N ARG A 13 12.38 -47.96 33.09
CA ARG A 13 11.66 -47.50 31.88
C ARG A 13 11.00 -46.12 32.04
N PHE A 14 10.64 -45.75 33.27
CA PHE A 14 10.13 -44.43 33.64
C PHE A 14 11.10 -43.27 33.35
N HIS A 15 12.41 -43.48 33.44
CA HIS A 15 13.42 -42.48 33.13
C HIS A 15 13.43 -42.13 31.64
N TYR A 16 13.36 -43.14 30.77
CA TYR A 16 13.28 -42.94 29.32
C TYR A 16 11.98 -42.22 28.90
N PHE A 17 10.87 -42.46 29.62
CA PHE A 17 9.64 -41.71 29.42
C PHE A 17 9.81 -40.22 29.75
N TRP A 18 10.45 -39.90 30.88
CA TRP A 18 10.71 -38.50 31.26
C TRP A 18 11.75 -37.82 30.34
N GLU A 19 12.78 -38.54 29.89
CA GLU A 19 13.73 -38.05 28.87
C GLU A 19 12.99 -37.73 27.55
N PHE A 20 12.14 -38.65 27.08
CA PHE A 20 11.30 -38.40 25.90
C PHE A 20 10.36 -37.21 26.13
N PHE A 21 9.66 -37.16 27.26
CA PHE A 21 8.71 -36.10 27.57
C PHE A 21 9.38 -34.73 27.65
N MET A 22 10.59 -34.65 28.23
CA MET A 22 11.39 -33.42 28.25
C MET A 22 11.73 -32.95 26.83
N LEU A 23 12.24 -33.84 25.98
CA LEU A 23 12.59 -33.50 24.59
C LEU A 23 11.35 -33.14 23.76
N PHE A 24 10.28 -33.91 23.91
CA PHE A 24 9.00 -33.67 23.26
C PHE A 24 8.44 -32.29 23.66
N LEU A 25 8.46 -31.97 24.96
CA LEU A 25 7.95 -30.71 25.47
C LEU A 25 8.82 -29.53 25.04
N ALA A 26 10.15 -29.69 25.02
CA ALA A 26 11.06 -28.66 24.52
C ALA A 26 10.79 -28.29 23.05
N VAL A 27 10.65 -29.29 22.18
CA VAL A 27 10.33 -29.07 20.76
C VAL A 27 8.92 -28.50 20.57
N THR A 28 7.94 -29.07 21.30
CA THR A 28 6.54 -28.64 21.21
C THR A 28 6.36 -27.19 21.66
N LEU A 29 6.94 -26.79 22.80
CA LEU A 29 6.90 -25.41 23.27
C LEU A 29 7.64 -24.46 22.34
N GLY A 30 8.78 -24.88 21.78
CA GLY A 30 9.50 -24.09 20.77
C GLY A 30 8.60 -23.75 19.57
N PHE A 31 7.87 -24.75 19.06
CA PHE A 31 6.91 -24.55 17.97
C PHE A 31 5.74 -23.64 18.37
N PHE A 32 5.16 -23.82 19.56
CA PHE A 32 4.07 -22.97 20.05
C PHE A 32 4.49 -21.50 20.19
N VAL A 33 5.66 -21.25 20.77
CA VAL A 33 6.20 -19.90 20.95
C VAL A 33 6.47 -19.25 19.59
N GLU A 34 7.02 -20.00 18.63
CA GLU A 34 7.29 -19.49 17.29
C GLU A 34 6.00 -19.12 16.55
N ASN A 35 4.97 -19.97 16.59
CA ASN A 35 3.67 -19.69 15.99
C ASN A 35 3.01 -18.44 16.63
N GLN A 36 3.08 -18.30 17.96
CA GLN A 36 2.56 -17.12 18.65
C GLN A 36 3.33 -15.85 18.28
N ARG A 37 4.66 -15.94 18.20
CA ARG A 37 5.55 -14.83 17.80
C ARG A 37 5.24 -14.38 16.38
N GLU A 38 5.04 -15.33 15.46
CA GLU A 38 4.69 -15.05 14.06
C GLU A 38 3.36 -14.29 13.96
N GLN A 39 2.29 -14.81 14.57
CA GLN A 39 0.98 -14.13 14.59
C GLN A 39 1.05 -12.72 15.16
N TYR A 40 1.83 -12.52 16.23
CA TYR A 40 2.04 -11.21 16.83
C TYR A 40 2.75 -10.24 15.87
N VAL A 41 3.79 -10.71 15.18
CA VAL A 41 4.54 -9.90 14.21
C VAL A 41 3.67 -9.61 12.98
N GLU A 42 2.90 -10.56 12.47
CA GLU A 42 1.99 -10.37 11.35
C GLU A 42 0.93 -9.30 11.64
N LYS A 43 0.31 -9.35 12.83
CA LYS A 43 -0.67 -8.33 13.26
C LYS A 43 -0.04 -6.93 13.37
N LYS A 44 1.21 -6.84 13.83
CA LYS A 44 1.95 -5.57 13.84
C LYS A 44 2.20 -5.04 12.43
N ARG A 45 2.60 -5.91 11.49
CA ARG A 45 2.81 -5.55 10.09
C ARG A 45 1.51 -5.10 9.42
N GLU A 46 0.39 -5.80 9.67
CA GLU A 46 -0.92 -5.39 9.19
C GLU A 46 -1.23 -3.95 9.60
N ILE A 47 -1.12 -3.62 10.89
CA ILE A 47 -1.37 -2.26 11.40
C ILE A 47 -0.44 -1.24 10.74
N GLN A 48 0.83 -1.58 10.55
CA GLN A 48 1.79 -0.70 9.88
C GLN A 48 1.40 -0.45 8.43
N TYR A 49 1.04 -1.49 7.67
CA TYR A 49 0.60 -1.36 6.28
C TYR A 49 -0.66 -0.51 6.17
N ILE A 50 -1.68 -0.75 7.00
CA ILE A 50 -2.92 0.02 6.96
C ILE A 50 -2.65 1.50 7.28
N ARG A 51 -1.76 1.80 8.24
CA ARG A 51 -1.38 3.19 8.55
C ARG A 51 -0.67 3.87 7.38
N SER A 52 0.33 3.20 6.78
CA SER A 52 1.05 3.74 5.62
C SER A 52 0.12 3.95 4.43
N PHE A 53 -0.74 2.96 4.14
CA PHE A 53 -1.69 3.04 3.04
C PHE A 53 -2.71 4.18 3.25
N THR A 54 -3.20 4.35 4.48
CA THR A 54 -4.08 5.49 4.81
C THR A 54 -3.37 6.83 4.61
N GLN A 55 -2.07 6.91 4.91
CA GLN A 55 -1.30 8.13 4.70
C GLN A 55 -1.08 8.43 3.22
N ASP A 56 -0.85 7.40 2.40
CA ASP A 56 -0.76 7.52 0.96
C ASP A 56 -2.09 8.03 0.38
N LEU A 57 -3.23 7.44 0.79
CA LEU A 57 -4.57 7.90 0.39
C LEU A 57 -4.84 9.37 0.78
N LYS A 58 -4.39 9.82 1.95
CA LYS A 58 -4.53 11.23 2.35
C LYS A 58 -3.79 12.18 1.43
N LYS A 59 -2.59 11.79 0.96
CA LYS A 59 -1.83 12.59 0.00
C LYS A 59 -2.53 12.61 -1.35
N ASP A 60 -3.06 11.46 -1.79
CA ASP A 60 -3.82 11.34 -3.04
C ASP A 60 -5.06 12.25 -3.02
N ILE A 61 -5.83 12.25 -1.93
CA ILE A 61 -6.99 13.13 -1.75
C ILE A 61 -6.58 14.61 -1.82
N TYR A 62 -5.53 15.00 -1.09
CA TYR A 62 -5.04 16.39 -1.13
C TYR A 62 -4.62 16.82 -2.54
N GLN A 63 -3.95 15.92 -3.26
CA GLN A 63 -3.57 16.18 -4.65
C GLN A 63 -4.79 16.32 -5.55
N LEU A 64 -5.76 15.41 -5.43
CA LEU A 64 -7.01 15.45 -6.20
C LEU A 64 -7.79 16.75 -5.94
N ASP A 65 -7.91 17.18 -4.69
CA ASP A 65 -8.56 18.45 -4.34
C ASP A 65 -7.87 19.63 -5.03
N SER A 66 -6.53 19.68 -4.99
CA SER A 66 -5.75 20.70 -5.69
C SER A 66 -5.93 20.63 -7.21
N LEU A 67 -5.99 19.44 -7.78
CA LEU A 67 -6.20 19.23 -9.21
C LEU A 67 -7.58 19.68 -9.66
N ILE A 68 -8.63 19.38 -8.90
CA ILE A 68 -10.00 19.83 -9.17
C ILE A 68 -10.04 21.36 -9.22
N GLN A 69 -9.47 22.03 -8.22
CA GLN A 69 -9.42 23.51 -8.21
C GLN A 69 -8.69 24.08 -9.43
N LYS A 70 -7.54 23.50 -9.79
CA LYS A 70 -6.77 23.92 -10.97
C LYS A 70 -7.53 23.68 -12.27
N ARG A 71 -8.28 22.58 -12.37
CA ARG A 71 -9.11 22.25 -13.54
C ARG A 71 -10.28 23.22 -13.67
N ASN A 72 -10.96 23.55 -12.57
CA ASN A 72 -12.02 24.57 -12.56
C ASN A 72 -11.49 25.95 -13.01
N MET A 73 -10.30 26.34 -12.55
CA MET A 73 -9.67 27.59 -13.00
C MET A 73 -9.33 27.55 -14.49
N ARG A 74 -8.87 26.40 -15.00
CA ARG A 74 -8.58 26.21 -16.43
C ARG A 74 -9.85 26.25 -17.28
N GLU A 75 -10.96 25.71 -16.80
CA GLU A 75 -12.27 25.79 -17.45
C GLU A 75 -12.71 27.26 -17.63
N LEU A 76 -12.63 28.06 -16.57
CA LEU A 76 -12.93 29.50 -16.63
C LEU A 76 -12.02 30.26 -17.61
N GLN A 77 -10.75 29.86 -17.70
CA GLN A 77 -9.81 30.43 -18.68
C GLN A 77 -10.21 30.07 -20.12
N ILE A 78 -10.64 28.83 -20.37
CA ILE A 78 -11.12 28.37 -21.67
C ILE A 78 -12.39 29.13 -22.06
N ASP A 79 -13.33 29.32 -21.14
CA ASP A 79 -14.54 30.13 -21.38
C ASP A 79 -14.18 31.58 -21.73
N SER A 80 -13.22 32.16 -21.02
CA SER A 80 -12.72 33.51 -21.27
C SER A 80 -12.06 33.63 -22.65
N ILE A 81 -11.28 32.62 -23.06
CA ILE A 81 -10.68 32.54 -24.40
C ILE A 81 -11.78 32.48 -25.46
N HIS A 82 -12.76 31.60 -25.26
CA HIS A 82 -13.87 31.45 -26.21
C HIS A 82 -14.66 32.76 -26.36
N PHE A 83 -14.97 33.43 -25.25
CA PHE A 83 -15.62 34.73 -25.26
C PHE A 83 -14.81 35.78 -26.04
N ILE A 84 -13.50 35.90 -25.79
CA ILE A 84 -12.65 36.87 -26.48
C ILE A 84 -12.63 36.59 -28.00
N LEU A 85 -12.43 35.33 -28.39
CA LEU A 85 -12.34 34.92 -29.79
C LEU A 85 -13.66 35.09 -30.57
N THR A 86 -14.79 35.09 -29.86
CA THR A 86 -16.13 35.28 -30.46
C THR A 86 -16.66 36.70 -30.33
N SER A 87 -15.94 37.59 -29.66
CA SER A 87 -16.32 38.99 -29.48
C SER A 87 -16.22 39.79 -30.79
N ALA A 88 -16.93 40.92 -30.87
CA ALA A 88 -16.94 41.77 -32.07
C ALA A 88 -15.57 42.38 -32.42
N ASN A 89 -14.67 42.56 -31.43
CA ASN A 89 -13.35 43.14 -31.61
C ASN A 89 -12.28 42.40 -30.78
N PRO A 90 -11.87 41.17 -31.17
CA PRO A 90 -10.94 40.35 -30.38
C PRO A 90 -9.56 41.00 -30.17
N ASP A 91 -9.12 41.83 -31.12
CA ASP A 91 -7.82 42.51 -31.09
C ASP A 91 -7.66 43.44 -29.86
N LEU A 92 -8.77 43.92 -29.30
CA LEU A 92 -8.76 44.75 -28.09
C LEU A 92 -8.34 43.97 -26.82
N TYR A 93 -8.36 42.64 -26.87
CA TYR A 93 -8.09 41.75 -25.73
C TYR A 93 -6.80 40.93 -25.89
N GLY A 94 -5.89 41.33 -26.79
CA GLY A 94 -4.70 40.55 -27.12
C GLY A 94 -3.84 40.14 -25.90
N SER A 95 -3.68 41.03 -24.92
CA SER A 95 -2.92 40.72 -23.69
C SER A 95 -3.61 39.69 -22.80
N GLN A 96 -4.92 39.79 -22.63
CA GLN A 96 -5.73 38.84 -21.86
C GLN A 96 -5.77 37.48 -22.55
N LEU A 97 -5.95 37.48 -23.88
CA LEU A 97 -5.93 36.27 -24.70
C LEU A 97 -4.59 35.54 -24.54
N TYR A 98 -3.47 36.25 -24.67
CA TYR A 98 -2.14 35.67 -24.43
C TYR A 98 -2.01 35.10 -23.01
N PHE A 99 -2.46 35.84 -22.00
CA PHE A 99 -2.40 35.40 -20.61
C PHE A 99 -3.18 34.11 -20.37
N TYR A 100 -4.36 33.93 -20.96
CA TYR A 100 -5.16 32.71 -20.78
C TYR A 100 -4.61 31.55 -21.61
N VAL A 101 -4.25 31.78 -22.88
CA VAL A 101 -3.79 30.74 -23.80
C VAL A 101 -2.50 30.08 -23.33
N ARG A 102 -1.58 30.83 -22.69
CA ARG A 102 -0.29 30.29 -22.22
C ARG A 102 -0.43 29.14 -21.21
N TYR A 103 -1.58 29.00 -20.55
CA TYR A 103 -1.84 27.94 -19.57
C TYR A 103 -2.49 26.69 -20.19
N LEU A 104 -3.00 26.77 -21.42
CA LEU A 104 -3.63 25.63 -22.11
C LEU A 104 -2.73 24.41 -22.31
N PRO A 105 -1.43 24.52 -22.70
CA PRO A 105 -0.64 23.33 -23.03
C PRO A 105 -0.14 22.54 -21.80
N ARG A 106 -0.51 22.94 -20.56
CA ARG A 106 0.03 22.33 -19.34
C ARG A 106 -1.05 21.60 -18.55
N PRO A 107 -1.33 20.31 -18.86
CA PRO A 107 -2.27 19.54 -18.06
C PRO A 107 -1.71 19.29 -16.66
N TYR A 108 -2.56 19.42 -15.65
CA TYR A 108 -2.24 18.96 -14.30
C TYR A 108 -2.71 17.51 -14.16
N LEU A 109 -1.74 16.60 -14.08
CA LEU A 109 -1.96 15.16 -13.99
C LEU A 109 -2.02 14.69 -12.53
N PHE A 110 -2.83 13.66 -12.30
CA PHE A 110 -2.85 12.93 -11.04
C PHE A 110 -1.75 11.87 -11.06
N ILE A 111 -1.00 11.79 -9.96
CA ILE A 111 0.06 10.80 -9.75
C ILE A 111 -0.20 10.20 -8.38
N ASN A 112 -0.68 8.96 -8.34
CA ASN A 112 -1.00 8.25 -7.13
C ASN A 112 0.24 7.94 -6.27
N ASN A 113 0.05 7.94 -4.95
CA ASN A 113 1.01 7.44 -3.98
C ASN A 113 0.77 5.93 -3.81
N ASP A 114 1.44 5.11 -4.61
CA ASP A 114 1.22 3.66 -4.66
C ASP A 114 2.22 2.83 -3.84
N ALA A 115 3.19 3.47 -3.18
CA ALA A 115 4.30 2.80 -2.51
C ALA A 115 3.83 1.66 -1.58
N THR A 116 2.84 1.92 -0.72
CA THR A 116 2.32 0.89 0.19
C THR A 116 1.54 -0.20 -0.56
N LEU A 117 0.78 0.18 -1.60
CA LEU A 117 -0.01 -0.75 -2.40
C LEU A 117 0.88 -1.73 -3.17
N VAL A 118 1.97 -1.23 -3.76
CA VAL A 118 2.99 -2.01 -4.45
C VAL A 118 3.67 -2.98 -3.49
N GLN A 119 4.02 -2.54 -2.28
CA GLN A 119 4.59 -3.43 -1.25
C GLN A 119 3.61 -4.53 -0.83
N LEU A 120 2.33 -4.19 -0.61
CA LEU A 120 1.29 -5.15 -0.26
C LEU A 120 1.12 -6.23 -1.33
N LYS A 121 1.09 -5.84 -2.61
CA LYS A 121 0.96 -6.76 -3.75
C LYS A 121 2.22 -7.59 -3.97
N ASN A 122 3.37 -6.94 -4.17
CA ASN A 122 4.58 -7.62 -4.66
C ASN A 122 5.20 -8.55 -3.61
N SER A 123 4.96 -8.29 -2.32
CA SER A 123 5.43 -9.16 -1.24
C SER A 123 4.39 -10.20 -0.79
N GLY A 124 3.22 -10.29 -1.45
CA GLY A 124 2.14 -11.19 -1.03
C GLY A 124 1.53 -10.85 0.34
N ASN A 125 1.73 -9.63 0.82
CA ASN A 125 1.37 -9.19 2.17
C ASN A 125 -0.12 -8.82 2.30
N LEU A 126 -0.89 -8.83 1.20
CA LEU A 126 -2.35 -8.73 1.27
C LEU A 126 -2.97 -9.81 2.18
N ARG A 127 -2.36 -10.99 2.28
CA ARG A 127 -2.80 -12.05 3.21
C ARG A 127 -2.73 -11.66 4.69
N LEU A 128 -1.92 -10.65 5.03
CA LEU A 128 -1.78 -10.15 6.39
C LEU A 128 -2.99 -9.30 6.80
N ILE A 129 -3.78 -8.82 5.84
CA ILE A 129 -4.98 -8.03 6.11
C ILE A 129 -6.09 -8.99 6.54
N THR A 130 -6.31 -9.06 7.84
CA THR A 130 -7.27 -9.96 8.48
C THR A 130 -8.72 -9.60 8.17
N LYS A 131 -9.00 -8.30 7.98
CA LYS A 131 -10.33 -7.84 7.57
C LYS A 131 -10.49 -7.99 6.05
N LEU A 132 -11.14 -9.07 5.62
CA LEU A 132 -11.39 -9.39 4.21
C LEU A 132 -12.00 -8.23 3.42
N GLU A 133 -13.03 -7.57 3.97
CA GLU A 133 -13.65 -6.39 3.35
C GLU A 133 -12.63 -5.28 3.09
N ALA A 134 -11.68 -5.04 4.00
CA ALA A 134 -10.64 -4.04 3.79
C ALA A 134 -9.69 -4.47 2.65
N ALA A 135 -9.28 -5.74 2.60
CA ALA A 135 -8.47 -6.26 1.51
C ALA A 135 -9.19 -6.13 0.15
N ASP A 136 -10.48 -6.45 0.10
CA ASP A 136 -11.30 -6.34 -1.11
C ASP A 136 -11.43 -4.89 -1.61
N THR A 137 -11.64 -3.94 -0.69
CA THR A 137 -11.71 -2.51 -1.05
C THR A 137 -10.36 -1.98 -1.54
N ILE A 138 -9.24 -2.41 -0.96
CA ILE A 138 -7.88 -2.08 -1.45
C ILE A 138 -7.67 -2.59 -2.87
N MET A 139 -8.10 -3.82 -3.15
CA MET A 139 -8.01 -4.41 -4.49
C MET A 139 -8.96 -3.72 -5.49
N ALA A 140 -10.12 -3.24 -5.04
CA ALA A 140 -11.03 -2.45 -5.87
C ALA A 140 -10.43 -1.10 -6.23
N TYR A 141 -9.83 -0.41 -5.26
CA TYR A 141 -9.07 0.83 -5.48
C TYR A 141 -7.95 0.63 -6.50
N GLU A 142 -7.18 -0.45 -6.37
CA GLU A 142 -6.08 -0.75 -7.27
C GLU A 142 -6.53 -1.00 -8.72
N ARG A 143 -7.71 -1.60 -8.92
CA ARG A 143 -8.33 -1.70 -10.27
C ARG A 143 -8.65 -0.32 -10.84
N GLN A 144 -9.16 0.59 -10.02
CA GLN A 144 -9.48 1.96 -10.44
C GLN A 144 -8.22 2.75 -10.80
N LEU A 145 -7.14 2.60 -10.03
CA LEU A 145 -5.86 3.24 -10.33
C LEU A 145 -5.30 2.81 -11.69
N ARG A 146 -5.27 1.52 -11.99
CA ARG A 146 -4.82 1.03 -13.31
C ARG A 146 -5.64 1.61 -14.47
N PHE A 147 -6.95 1.78 -14.26
CA PHE A 147 -7.81 2.39 -15.26
C PHE A 147 -7.43 3.86 -15.48
N ILE A 148 -7.18 4.62 -14.41
CA ILE A 148 -6.72 6.01 -14.49
C ILE A 148 -5.37 6.10 -15.19
N GLU A 149 -4.40 5.25 -14.83
CA GLU A 149 -3.07 5.19 -15.47
C GLU A 149 -3.17 4.91 -16.97
N THR A 150 -4.10 4.03 -17.38
CA THR A 150 -4.37 3.72 -18.80
C THR A 150 -4.97 4.91 -19.55
N ILE A 151 -5.77 5.75 -18.89
CA ILE A 151 -6.29 6.98 -19.51
C ILE A 151 -5.15 8.00 -19.64
N THR A 152 -4.40 8.23 -18.57
CA THR A 152 -3.31 9.20 -18.54
C THR A 152 -2.25 8.89 -19.61
N SER A 153 -1.87 7.62 -19.80
CA SER A 153 -0.88 7.22 -20.81
C SER A 153 -1.35 7.37 -22.26
N ARG A 154 -2.65 7.59 -22.50
CA ARG A 154 -3.19 7.89 -23.84
C ARG A 154 -3.28 9.40 -24.12
N GLU A 155 -3.16 10.22 -23.08
CA GLU A 155 -3.16 11.69 -23.18
C GLU A 155 -1.74 12.26 -23.38
N GLU A 156 -0.70 11.47 -23.09
CA GLU A 156 0.71 11.73 -23.42
C GLU A 156 1.04 11.37 -24.88
#